data_AF-A0A9X8YLI1-F1
#
_entry.id   AF-A0A9X8YLI1-F1
#
_cell.length_a   1.000
_cell.length_b   1.000
_cell.length_c   1.000
_cell.angle_alpha   90.00
_cell.angle_beta   90.00
_cell.angle_gamma   90.00
#
_symmetry.space_group_name_H-M   'P 1'
#
loop_
_entity.id
_entity.type
_entity.pdbx_description
1 polymer ?
#
loop_
_entity_poly.entity_id
_entity_poly.type
_entity_poly.pdbx_seq_one_letter_code
_entity_poly.pdbx_strand_id
1 'polypeptide(L)' 'MLESANTGRPPFDREMVDIVDYVMKEAVDTPAAYRTAHYCLLDTLGCGLEALSYPA' A
#
# COMPACT_ATOMS: atom_id res chain seq x y z
N MET A 1 -7.41 2.74 22.32
CA MET A 1 -7.81 1.33 22.52
C MET A 1 -9.29 1.27 22.17
N LEU A 2 -9.63 0.91 20.93
CA LEU A 2 -11.03 0.83 20.52
C LEU A 2 -11.59 -0.48 21.07
N GLU A 3 -12.44 -0.39 22.08
CA GLU A 3 -13.22 -1.53 22.56
C GLU A 3 -14.10 -2.04 21.41
N SER A 4 -13.95 -3.32 21.06
CA SER A 4 -14.82 -3.95 20.07
C SER A 4 -16.23 -4.03 20.64
N ALA A 5 -17.19 -3.37 19.98
CA ALA A 5 -18.60 -3.61 20.23
C ALA A 5 -18.88 -5.12 20.07
N ASN A 6 -19.36 -5.75 21.15
CA ASN A 6 -19.63 -7.19 21.24
C ASN A 6 -20.82 -7.57 20.33
N THR A 7 -20.54 -7.68 19.04
CA THR A 7 -21.48 -7.99 17.95
C THR A 7 -21.54 -9.48 17.62
N GLY A 8 -20.92 -10.34 18.44
CA GLY A 8 -20.78 -11.79 18.15
C GLY A 8 -19.88 -12.11 16.95
N ARG A 9 -19.26 -11.10 16.32
CA ARG A 9 -18.32 -11.27 15.21
C ARG A 9 -16.94 -11.67 15.75
N PRO A 10 -16.29 -12.70 15.19
CA PRO A 10 -14.90 -13.01 15.53
C PRO A 10 -13.98 -11.82 15.21
N PRO A 11 -12.85 -11.68 15.92
CA PRO A 11 -11.85 -10.67 15.59
C PRO A 11 -11.30 -10.89 14.17
N PHE A 12 -10.74 -9.84 13.58
CA PHE A 12 -10.03 -9.96 12.30
C PHE A 12 -8.78 -10.83 12.45
N ASP A 13 -8.41 -11.51 11.36
CA ASP A 13 -7.17 -12.27 11.28
C ASP A 13 -5.97 -11.36 11.55
N ARG A 14 -4.95 -11.91 12.19
CA ARG A 14 -3.78 -11.15 12.65
C ARG A 14 -3.08 -10.44 11.49
N GLU A 15 -2.99 -11.09 10.36
CA GLU A 15 -2.37 -10.65 9.12
C GLU A 15 -3.09 -9.41 8.58
N MET A 16 -4.42 -9.37 8.68
CA MET A 16 -5.20 -8.19 8.33
C MET A 16 -4.92 -7.03 9.30
N VAL A 17 -4.87 -7.33 10.60
CA VAL A 17 -4.58 -6.32 11.63
C VAL A 17 -3.17 -5.76 11.45
N ASP A 18 -2.18 -6.61 11.20
CA ASP A 18 -0.77 -6.22 11.02
C ASP A 18 -0.59 -5.34 9.78
N ILE A 19 -1.25 -5.66 8.65
CA ILE A 19 -1.24 -4.81 7.45
C ILE A 19 -1.86 -3.45 7.73
N VAL A 20 -3.03 -3.42 8.38
CA VAL A 20 -3.73 -2.16 8.70
C VAL A 20 -2.88 -1.31 9.65
N ASP A 21 -2.32 -1.93 10.69
CA ASP A 21 -1.48 -1.24 11.65
C ASP A 21 -0.24 -0.64 10.98
N TYR A 22 0.43 -1.38 10.09
CA TYR A 22 1.53 -0.86 9.29
C TYR A 22 1.11 0.36 8.46
N VAL A 23 0.04 0.23 7.67
CA VAL A 23 -0.43 1.31 6.77
C VAL A 23 -0.86 2.56 7.55
N MET A 24 -1.49 2.39 8.71
CA MET A 24 -2.09 3.49 9.47
C MET A 24 -1.11 4.18 10.42
N LYS A 25 -0.08 3.49 10.90
CA LYS A 25 0.75 3.97 12.02
C LYS A 25 2.21 4.16 11.64
N GLU A 26 2.73 3.37 10.71
CA GLU A 26 4.16 3.39 10.39
C GLU A 26 4.48 4.49 9.37
N ALA A 27 5.46 5.33 9.71
CA ALA A 27 5.98 6.35 8.81
C ALA A 27 7.25 5.83 8.13
N VAL A 28 7.29 5.88 6.79
CA VAL A 28 8.52 5.62 6.04
C VAL A 28 9.35 6.90 6.03
N ASP A 29 10.58 6.86 6.53
CA ASP A 29 11.47 8.03 6.64
C ASP A 29 12.79 7.88 5.88
N THR A 30 12.94 6.79 5.12
CA THR A 30 14.17 6.45 4.41
C THR A 30 14.28 7.21 3.08
N PRO A 31 15.28 8.09 2.88
CA PRO A 31 15.39 8.88 1.64
C PRO A 31 15.56 8.02 0.39
N ALA A 32 16.22 6.86 0.51
CA ALA A 32 16.36 5.92 -0.60
C ALA A 32 15.01 5.34 -1.05
N ALA A 33 14.08 5.09 -0.11
CA ALA A 33 12.75 4.56 -0.44
C ALA A 33 11.97 5.55 -1.30
N TYR A 34 11.94 6.83 -0.93
CA TYR A 34 11.27 7.87 -1.72
C TYR A 34 11.93 8.14 -3.07
N ARG A 35 13.27 8.17 -3.13
CA ARG A 35 13.99 8.34 -4.41
C ARG A 35 13.69 7.19 -5.36
N THR A 36 13.74 5.96 -4.88
CA THR A 36 13.43 4.78 -5.71
C THR A 36 11.95 4.76 -6.10
N ALA A 37 11.03 5.11 -5.19
CA ALA A 37 9.60 5.20 -5.51
C ALA A 37 9.31 6.25 -6.60
N HIS A 38 10.01 7.38 -6.60
CA HIS A 38 9.92 8.37 -7.67
C HIS A 38 10.35 7.79 -9.03
N TYR A 39 11.45 7.05 -9.08
CA TYR A 39 11.87 6.39 -10.34
C TYR A 39 10.91 5.26 -10.75
N CYS A 40 10.38 4.50 -9.79
CA CYS A 40 9.37 3.47 -10.04
C CYS A 40 8.08 4.08 -10.65
N LEU A 41 7.67 5.27 -10.19
CA LEU A 41 6.55 5.99 -10.77
C LEU A 41 6.82 6.36 -12.24
N LEU A 42 8.00 6.91 -12.55
CA LEU A 42 8.37 7.27 -13.92
C LEU A 42 8.41 6.04 -14.84
N ASP A 43 8.96 4.93 -14.36
CA ASP A 43 8.99 3.64 -15.07
C ASP A 43 7.58 3.12 -15.37
N THR A 44 6.72 3.08 -14.35
CA THR A 44 5.33 2.61 -14.47
C THR A 44 4.54 3.45 -15.48
N LEU A 45 4.67 4.78 -15.41
CA LEU A 45 4.04 5.69 -16.38
C LEU A 45 4.62 5.50 -17.78
N GLY A 46 5.93 5.32 -17.91
CA GLY A 46 6.60 5.04 -19.19
C GLY A 46 6.03 3.79 -19.86
N CYS A 47 5.97 2.67 -19.15
CA CYS A 47 5.37 1.43 -19.65
C CYS A 47 3.90 1.61 -20.02
N GLY A 48 3.11 2.32 -19.19
CA GLY A 48 1.71 2.58 -19.46
C GLY A 48 1.48 3.42 -20.72
N LEU A 49 2.33 4.42 -20.98
CA LEU A 49 2.26 5.24 -22.18
C LEU A 49 2.74 4.48 -23.43
N GLU A 50 3.81 3.68 -23.31
CA GLU A 50 4.30 2.82 -24.39
C GLU A 50 3.20 1.84 -24.84
N ALA A 51 2.48 1.25 -23.90
CA ALA A 51 1.40 0.31 -24.17
C ALA A 51 0.28 0.91 -25.05
N LEU A 52 0.07 2.23 -25.04
CA LEU A 52 -0.92 2.90 -25.91
C LEU A 52 -0.58 2.81 -27.41
N SER A 53 0.65 2.43 -27.75
CA SER A 53 1.08 2.21 -29.13
C SER A 53 0.65 0.84 -29.68
N TYR A 54 0.14 -0.04 -28.82
CA TYR A 54 -0.30 -1.38 -29.17
C TYR A 54 -1.83 -1.44 -29.19
N PRO A 55 -2.46 -1.61 -30.36
CA PRO A 55 -3.89 -1.84 -30.44
C PRO A 55 -4.29 -3.10 -29.67
N ALA A 56 -5.49 -3.09 -29.09
CA ALA A 56 -6.10 -4.24 -28.44
C ALA A 56 -6.47 -5.36 -29.43
#